data_AF-A0A9D2JZV2-F1
#
_entry.id   AF-A0A9D2JZV2-F1
#
_cell.length_a   1.000
_cell.length_b   1.000
_cell.length_c   1.000
_cell.angle_alpha   90.00
_cell.angle_beta   90.00
_cell.angle_gamma   90.00
#
_symmetry.space_group_name_H-M   'P 1'
#
loop_
_entity.id
_entity.type
_entity.pdbx_description
1 polymer ?
#
loop_
_entity_poly.entity_id
_entity_poly.type
_entity_poly.pdbx_seq_one_letter_code
_entity_poly.pdbx_strand_id
1 'polypeptide(L)'
;MKKLHRILSIASAAALSVAAFAMFTACDSAEPQVTITYTFLGEDYEVEYKLSRKGAPQTVQHFIELADAGYYDGTCIHHYVDSAFLYGGGYVYNEATGTITEKNYYEEVKGLNLTQTVYTLGENGQRGQPLYTVRGEFENNGVEGNTKTLTHQQGALAMFYTEKGNSSVRVGTIRADGGSENEGDEYQEGDYYKYNCATSMFYTFTGSGTRTDLDAKYTVFGKVSDYTQMEELLDAIQEYINTLDSPDDFTESTVCFVNEYDPYDAVTGTTTFSGENIKATYDVPTEPIIVKSVKVNKY
;
A
#
# COMPACT_ATOMS: atom_id res chain seq x y z
N MET A 1 11.34 15.99 -70.57
CA MET A 1 10.70 14.73 -70.15
C MET A 1 11.66 13.96 -69.25
N LYS A 2 11.17 13.51 -68.08
CA LYS A 2 11.90 12.80 -66.99
C LYS A 2 12.85 13.73 -66.22
N LYS A 3 12.69 14.05 -64.93
CA LYS A 3 12.28 13.21 -63.80
C LYS A 3 11.45 14.02 -62.79
N LEU A 4 10.21 13.57 -62.58
CA LEU A 4 9.29 13.98 -61.54
C LEU A 4 9.17 12.78 -60.57
N HIS A 5 9.04 13.07 -59.27
CA HIS A 5 8.78 12.15 -58.14
C HIS A 5 9.98 11.43 -57.53
N ARG A 6 10.42 11.96 -56.38
CA ARG A 6 10.68 11.28 -55.10
C ARG A 6 11.55 12.20 -54.26
N ILE A 7 10.95 12.79 -53.22
CA ILE A 7 11.48 13.12 -51.87
C ILE A 7 10.30 13.88 -51.22
N LEU A 8 9.26 13.11 -50.89
CA LEU A 8 8.42 13.40 -49.74
C LEU A 8 8.82 12.31 -48.73
N SER A 9 8.82 12.64 -47.44
CA SER A 9 9.20 11.76 -46.32
C SER A 9 10.71 11.67 -46.08
N ILE A 10 11.22 12.52 -45.20
CA ILE A 10 12.12 12.26 -44.05
C ILE A 10 12.39 13.65 -43.46
N ALA A 11 11.42 14.17 -42.71
CA ALA A 11 11.56 15.39 -41.92
C ALA A 11 10.62 15.29 -40.71
N SER A 12 10.69 14.16 -40.00
CA SER A 12 9.91 13.90 -38.79
C SER A 12 10.42 12.64 -38.07
N ALA A 13 11.71 12.61 -37.74
CA ALA A 13 12.29 11.51 -36.94
C ALA A 13 13.57 11.89 -36.17
N ALA A 14 13.75 13.16 -35.78
CA ALA A 14 14.94 13.56 -35.01
C ALA A 14 14.65 14.67 -33.99
N ALA A 15 13.46 14.67 -33.40
CA ALA A 15 13.11 15.58 -32.31
C ALA A 15 12.13 14.88 -31.36
N LEU A 16 12.61 13.85 -30.66
CA LEU A 16 11.95 13.21 -29.50
C LEU A 16 12.90 12.11 -28.96
N SER A 17 14.03 12.49 -28.37
CA SER A 17 14.89 11.53 -27.65
C SER A 17 15.74 12.14 -26.55
N VAL A 18 15.39 13.33 -26.04
CA VAL A 18 16.04 13.89 -24.84
C VAL A 18 14.99 14.56 -23.95
N ALA A 19 14.14 13.75 -23.33
CA ALA A 19 13.27 14.19 -22.26
C ALA A 19 12.92 12.99 -21.37
N ALA A 20 13.86 12.60 -20.51
CA ALA A 20 13.64 11.90 -19.22
C ALA A 20 14.98 11.38 -18.66
N PHE A 21 15.94 12.27 -18.41
CA PHE A 21 17.01 11.99 -17.45
C PHE A 21 17.17 13.22 -16.56
N ALA A 22 16.08 13.56 -15.90
CA ALA A 22 16.07 14.51 -14.79
C ALA A 22 14.98 14.04 -13.81
N MET A 23 15.18 12.85 -13.23
CA MET A 23 14.48 12.49 -12.00
C MET A 23 15.56 12.32 -10.94
N PHE A 24 15.58 13.32 -10.05
CA PHE A 24 16.11 13.29 -8.69
C PHE A 24 17.26 12.31 -8.43
N THR A 25 18.50 12.80 -8.48
CA THR A 25 19.53 12.31 -7.55
C THR A 25 19.23 12.87 -6.16
N ALA A 26 18.07 12.52 -5.59
CA ALA A 26 17.95 12.47 -4.15
C ALA A 26 18.84 11.32 -3.70
N CYS A 27 19.67 11.54 -2.69
CA CYS A 27 20.44 10.46 -2.09
C CYS A 27 19.45 9.61 -1.31
N ASP A 28 18.73 8.72 -1.99
CA ASP A 28 17.73 7.85 -1.37
C ASP A 28 18.41 7.00 -0.29
N SER A 29 17.93 7.13 0.93
CA SER A 29 18.44 6.38 2.06
C SER A 29 17.97 4.94 1.95
N ALA A 30 18.86 4.00 2.29
CA ALA A 30 18.46 2.62 2.53
C ALA A 30 17.38 2.48 3.62
N GLU A 31 17.29 3.49 4.50
CA GLU A 31 16.33 3.56 5.62
C GLU A 31 15.61 4.91 5.61
N PRO A 32 14.58 5.09 4.76
CA PRO A 32 13.71 6.26 4.80
C PRO A 32 13.02 6.39 6.16
N GLN A 33 12.63 7.61 6.52
CA GLN A 33 11.95 7.89 7.77
C GLN A 33 10.65 8.62 7.48
N VAL A 34 9.56 8.18 8.12
CA VAL A 34 8.24 8.78 7.99
C VAL A 34 7.66 9.05 9.38
N THR A 35 6.84 10.08 9.52
CA THR A 35 5.99 10.31 10.69
C THR A 35 4.55 10.08 10.27
N ILE A 36 3.84 9.20 10.98
CA ILE A 36 2.38 9.12 10.90
C ILE A 36 1.82 9.92 12.08
N THR A 37 1.03 10.95 11.80
CA THR A 37 0.33 11.72 12.82
C THR A 37 -1.08 11.17 12.95
N TYR A 38 -1.41 10.63 14.12
CA TYR A 38 -2.75 10.16 14.46
C TYR A 38 -3.47 11.22 15.29
N THR A 39 -4.73 11.51 15.01
CA THR A 39 -5.59 12.33 15.87
C THR A 39 -6.57 11.41 16.59
N PHE A 40 -6.63 11.52 17.91
CA PHE A 40 -7.58 10.81 18.77
C PHE A 40 -8.04 11.75 19.89
N LEU A 41 -9.36 11.87 20.10
CA LEU A 41 -9.97 12.82 21.04
C LEU A 41 -9.51 14.28 20.85
N GLY A 42 -9.21 14.67 19.61
CA GLY A 42 -8.77 16.02 19.25
C GLY A 42 -7.29 16.33 19.53
N GLU A 43 -6.54 15.39 20.10
CA GLU A 43 -5.10 15.49 20.31
C GLU A 43 -4.32 14.75 19.23
N ASP A 44 -3.16 15.28 18.86
CA ASP A 44 -2.27 14.68 17.85
C ASP A 44 -1.16 13.85 18.50
N TYR A 45 -0.94 12.65 17.97
CA TYR A 45 0.10 11.71 18.38
C TYR A 45 1.00 11.42 17.17
N GLU A 46 2.26 11.81 17.26
CA GLU A 46 3.24 11.63 16.18
C GLU A 46 4.07 10.36 16.42
N VAL A 47 3.97 9.40 15.50
CA VAL A 47 4.76 8.16 15.57
C VAL A 47 5.73 8.10 14.39
N GLU A 48 7.02 8.08 14.68
CA GLU A 48 8.07 7.97 13.69
C GLU A 48 8.36 6.50 13.33
N TYR A 49 8.53 6.22 12.05
CA TYR A 49 8.88 4.90 11.53
C TYR A 49 10.16 4.99 10.69
N LYS A 50 11.01 3.98 10.82
CA LYS A 50 12.10 3.67 9.89
C LYS A 50 11.63 2.62 8.91
N LEU A 51 11.69 2.92 7.63
CA LEU A 51 11.34 2.03 6.54
C LEU A 51 12.58 1.24 6.08
N SER A 52 12.39 0.10 5.42
CA SER A 52 13.48 -0.70 4.86
C SER A 52 13.37 -0.83 3.35
N ARG A 53 14.07 0.05 2.61
CA ARG A 53 14.21 -0.10 1.15
C ARG A 53 15.00 -1.34 0.78
N LYS A 54 15.86 -1.85 1.68
CA LYS A 54 16.61 -3.08 1.42
C LYS A 54 15.70 -4.32 1.43
N GLY A 55 14.77 -4.38 2.38
CA GLY A 55 13.87 -5.53 2.52
C GLY A 55 12.64 -5.47 1.64
N ALA A 56 12.16 -4.27 1.37
CA ALA A 56 10.91 -4.05 0.65
C ALA A 56 10.97 -2.80 -0.26
N PRO A 57 11.92 -2.72 -1.22
CA PRO A 57 12.12 -1.54 -2.05
C PRO A 57 10.86 -1.04 -2.75
N GLN A 58 10.05 -1.92 -3.34
CA GLN A 58 8.84 -1.54 -4.07
C GLN A 58 7.71 -1.12 -3.13
N THR A 59 7.53 -1.83 -2.01
CA THR A 59 6.53 -1.47 -1.01
C THR A 59 6.84 -0.12 -0.35
N VAL A 60 8.11 0.13 -0.01
CA VAL A 60 8.55 1.42 0.54
C VAL A 60 8.37 2.54 -0.47
N GLN A 61 8.76 2.33 -1.73
CA GLN A 61 8.55 3.32 -2.78
C GLN A 61 7.06 3.65 -2.94
N HIS A 62 6.20 2.64 -3.02
CA HIS A 62 4.77 2.81 -3.16
C HIS A 62 4.16 3.59 -1.98
N PHE A 63 4.49 3.21 -0.76
CA PHE A 63 4.03 3.90 0.46
C PHE A 63 4.47 5.37 0.50
N ILE A 64 5.74 5.65 0.18
CA ILE A 64 6.30 7.01 0.13
C ILE A 64 5.58 7.86 -0.92
N GLU A 65 5.36 7.34 -2.13
CA GLU A 65 4.69 8.09 -3.19
C GLU A 65 3.22 8.41 -2.85
N LEU A 66 2.52 7.48 -2.17
CA LEU A 66 1.18 7.74 -1.65
C LEU A 66 1.20 8.79 -0.53
N ALA A 67 2.18 8.75 0.36
CA ALA A 67 2.36 9.76 1.42
C ALA A 67 2.65 11.15 0.84
N ASP A 68 3.58 11.26 -0.11
CA ASP A 68 3.93 12.51 -0.79
C ASP A 68 2.73 13.11 -1.56
N ALA A 69 1.84 12.26 -2.05
CA ALA A 69 0.59 12.67 -2.71
C ALA A 69 -0.53 13.05 -1.73
N GLY A 70 -0.34 12.90 -0.41
CA GLY A 70 -1.36 13.15 0.61
C GLY A 70 -2.49 12.12 0.62
N TYR A 71 -2.29 10.93 0.04
CA TYR A 71 -3.34 9.92 -0.07
C TYR A 71 -3.86 9.48 1.32
N TYR A 72 -2.99 9.41 2.32
CA TYR A 72 -3.31 8.92 3.66
C TYR A 72 -4.06 9.94 4.53
N ASP A 73 -4.02 11.22 4.17
CA ASP A 73 -4.59 12.30 4.96
C ASP A 73 -6.11 12.11 5.11
N GLY A 74 -6.58 12.11 6.36
CA GLY A 74 -7.98 11.91 6.72
C GLY A 74 -8.47 10.46 6.61
N THR A 75 -7.60 9.49 6.28
CA THR A 75 -7.96 8.07 6.47
C THR A 75 -8.08 7.75 7.96
N CYS A 76 -8.75 6.67 8.32
CA CYS A 76 -8.91 6.25 9.72
C CYS A 76 -8.32 4.87 9.99
N ILE A 77 -8.09 4.58 11.26
CA ILE A 77 -7.95 3.21 11.74
C ILE A 77 -9.34 2.56 11.64
N HIS A 78 -9.51 1.68 10.66
CA HIS A 78 -10.79 1.04 10.37
C HIS A 78 -10.95 -0.30 11.05
N HIS A 79 -9.85 -0.90 11.52
CA HIS A 79 -9.90 -2.09 12.34
C HIS A 79 -8.88 -1.96 13.48
N TYR A 80 -9.40 -1.90 14.70
CA TYR A 80 -8.63 -1.89 15.94
C TYR A 80 -8.69 -3.29 16.55
N VAL A 81 -7.53 -3.88 16.84
CA VAL A 81 -7.44 -5.11 17.62
C VAL A 81 -6.61 -4.80 18.86
N ASP A 82 -7.27 -4.85 20.01
CA ASP A 82 -6.67 -4.46 21.27
C ASP A 82 -5.34 -5.16 21.51
N SER A 83 -4.34 -4.35 21.90
CA SER A 83 -2.97 -4.81 22.17
C SER A 83 -2.35 -5.69 21.06
N ALA A 84 -2.80 -5.56 19.81
CA ALA A 84 -2.32 -6.38 18.70
C ALA A 84 -2.11 -5.60 17.40
N PHE A 85 -3.12 -4.90 16.88
CA PHE A 85 -3.03 -4.29 15.55
C PHE A 85 -3.83 -2.98 15.42
N LEU A 86 -3.27 -2.03 14.68
CA LEU A 86 -3.95 -0.84 14.18
C LEU A 86 -3.96 -0.88 12.65
N TYR A 87 -5.09 -1.19 12.01
CA TYR A 87 -5.22 -1.23 10.54
C TYR A 87 -5.77 0.08 9.98
N GLY A 88 -5.09 0.67 9.01
CA GLY A 88 -5.43 1.99 8.44
C GLY A 88 -5.17 2.12 6.95
N GLY A 89 -5.34 3.33 6.44
CA GLY A 89 -4.90 3.72 5.10
C GLY A 89 -5.80 3.31 3.94
N GLY A 90 -6.99 2.75 4.17
CA GLY A 90 -7.95 2.37 3.11
C GLY A 90 -9.34 2.99 3.22
N TYR A 91 -9.68 3.53 4.39
CA TYR A 91 -11.03 3.95 4.73
C TYR A 91 -11.04 5.36 5.33
N VAL A 92 -12.14 6.07 5.13
CA VAL A 92 -12.44 7.34 5.79
C VAL A 92 -13.61 7.15 6.76
N TYR A 93 -13.58 7.86 7.88
CA TYR A 93 -14.65 7.85 8.87
C TYR A 93 -15.69 8.94 8.56
N ASN A 94 -16.97 8.61 8.72
CA ASN A 94 -18.08 9.54 8.58
C ASN A 94 -18.67 9.83 9.96
N GLU A 95 -18.34 11.00 10.52
CA GLU A 95 -18.81 11.44 11.84
C GLU A 95 -20.33 11.53 11.95
N ALA A 96 -21.04 11.84 10.86
CA ALA A 96 -22.49 11.98 10.90
C ALA A 96 -23.22 10.64 11.04
N THR A 97 -22.60 9.54 10.61
CA THR A 97 -23.20 8.20 10.64
C THR A 97 -22.48 7.24 11.58
N GLY A 98 -21.27 7.57 12.04
CA GLY A 98 -20.42 6.67 12.81
C GLY A 98 -19.86 5.51 11.98
N THR A 99 -19.90 5.59 10.65
CA THR A 99 -19.51 4.49 9.75
C THR A 99 -18.26 4.82 8.95
N ILE A 100 -17.60 3.79 8.43
CA ILE A 100 -16.46 3.95 7.50
C ILE A 100 -16.88 3.76 6.04
N THR A 101 -16.09 4.32 5.11
CA THR A 101 -16.26 4.11 3.67
C THR A 101 -14.89 3.89 3.02
N GLU A 102 -14.78 2.89 2.14
CA GLU A 102 -13.54 2.63 1.41
C GLU A 102 -13.22 3.84 0.52
N LYS A 103 -11.98 4.32 0.54
CA LYS A 103 -11.55 5.33 -0.43
C LYS A 103 -11.53 4.69 -1.82
N ASN A 104 -11.96 5.44 -2.83
CA ASN A 104 -11.85 5.00 -4.21
C ASN A 104 -10.40 5.06 -4.70
N TYR A 105 -9.61 4.07 -4.30
CA TYR A 105 -8.17 4.03 -4.50
C TYR A 105 -7.79 4.30 -5.95
N TYR A 106 -8.39 3.59 -6.91
CA TYR A 106 -8.04 3.76 -8.32
C TYR A 106 -8.28 5.19 -8.82
N GLU A 107 -9.43 5.79 -8.49
CA GLU A 107 -9.73 7.16 -8.91
C GLU A 107 -8.78 8.18 -8.30
N GLU A 108 -8.37 7.99 -7.05
CA GLU A 108 -7.41 8.85 -6.35
C GLU A 108 -6.00 8.75 -6.96
N VAL A 109 -5.56 7.54 -7.36
CA VAL A 109 -4.15 7.31 -7.74
C VAL A 109 -3.88 7.34 -9.24
N LYS A 110 -4.87 7.13 -10.12
CA LYS A 110 -4.65 7.03 -11.58
C LYS A 110 -4.06 8.28 -12.22
N GLY A 111 -4.21 9.44 -11.57
CA GLY A 111 -3.64 10.72 -12.01
C GLY A 111 -2.28 11.04 -11.39
N LEU A 112 -1.81 10.22 -10.45
CA LEU A 112 -0.55 10.40 -9.75
C LEU A 112 0.60 9.78 -10.55
N ASN A 113 1.81 10.31 -10.36
CA ASN A 113 3.02 9.77 -10.97
C ASN A 113 3.62 8.66 -10.09
N LEU A 114 2.86 7.58 -9.87
CA LEU A 114 3.33 6.42 -9.11
C LEU A 114 4.26 5.54 -9.95
N THR A 115 5.26 4.95 -9.31
CA THR A 115 6.11 3.93 -9.92
C THR A 115 5.30 2.64 -10.13
N GLN A 116 5.10 2.27 -11.40
CA GLN A 116 4.24 1.15 -11.77
C GLN A 116 4.98 -0.19 -11.69
N THR A 117 4.52 -1.06 -10.79
CA THR A 117 5.12 -2.39 -10.56
C THR A 117 4.19 -3.56 -10.87
N VAL A 118 2.90 -3.30 -11.10
CA VAL A 118 1.91 -4.33 -11.44
C VAL A 118 1.06 -3.85 -12.61
N TYR A 119 0.83 -4.76 -13.56
CA TYR A 119 0.16 -4.49 -14.82
C TYR A 119 -0.85 -5.61 -15.14
N THR A 120 -1.91 -5.29 -15.88
CA THR A 120 -2.65 -6.34 -16.58
C THR A 120 -1.73 -7.08 -17.56
N LEU A 121 -2.10 -8.29 -17.97
CA LEU A 121 -1.38 -8.99 -19.03
C LEU A 121 -1.61 -8.26 -20.37
N GLY A 122 -0.53 -8.01 -21.11
CA GLY A 122 -0.58 -7.49 -22.47
C GLY A 122 -0.54 -8.60 -23.53
N GLU A 123 -0.49 -8.20 -24.79
CA GLU A 123 -0.35 -9.13 -25.91
C GLU A 123 1.12 -9.45 -26.19
N ASN A 124 1.40 -10.69 -26.59
CA ASN A 124 2.74 -11.12 -27.02
C ASN A 124 3.86 -10.84 -25.99
N GLY A 125 3.58 -11.04 -24.70
CA GLY A 125 4.55 -10.85 -23.62
C GLY A 125 4.84 -9.39 -23.27
N GLN A 126 4.02 -8.44 -23.74
CA GLN A 126 4.15 -7.03 -23.40
C GLN A 126 3.41 -6.69 -22.11
N ARG A 127 3.82 -5.60 -21.45
CA ARG A 127 3.11 -5.04 -20.29
C ARG A 127 1.73 -4.53 -20.73
N GLY A 128 0.70 -4.89 -19.97
CA GLY A 128 -0.64 -4.34 -20.14
C GLY A 128 -0.78 -2.96 -19.48
N GLN A 129 -1.99 -2.66 -19.04
CA GLN A 129 -2.32 -1.41 -18.36
C GLN A 129 -1.81 -1.43 -16.90
N PRO A 130 -1.29 -0.32 -16.38
CA PRO A 130 -0.88 -0.23 -14.98
C PRO A 130 -2.07 -0.39 -14.04
N LEU A 131 -1.86 -1.13 -12.94
CA LEU A 131 -2.87 -1.33 -11.90
C LEU A 131 -2.65 -0.43 -10.69
N TYR A 132 -1.54 0.32 -10.65
CA TYR A 132 -1.16 1.20 -9.53
C TYR A 132 -0.94 0.48 -8.19
N THR A 133 -1.16 -0.82 -8.09
CA THR A 133 -0.89 -1.63 -6.89
C THR A 133 0.58 -2.02 -6.78
N VAL A 134 0.98 -2.44 -5.59
CA VAL A 134 2.27 -3.12 -5.37
C VAL A 134 2.06 -4.62 -5.15
N ARG A 135 3.02 -5.40 -5.67
CA ARG A 135 3.06 -6.85 -5.55
C ARG A 135 3.15 -7.30 -4.09
N GLY A 136 3.98 -6.64 -3.30
CA GLY A 136 4.34 -7.06 -1.95
C GLY A 136 5.52 -8.04 -1.97
N GLU A 137 6.52 -7.71 -1.17
CA GLU A 137 7.77 -8.46 -1.03
C GLU A 137 7.69 -9.42 0.16
N PHE A 138 7.03 -10.56 -0.04
CA PHE A 138 6.90 -11.63 0.95
C PHE A 138 6.94 -13.03 0.30
N GLU A 139 7.05 -14.07 1.13
CA GLU A 139 7.38 -15.44 0.69
C GLU A 139 6.30 -16.08 -0.17
N ASN A 140 5.01 -15.92 0.17
CA ASN A 140 3.92 -16.44 -0.64
C ASN A 140 3.81 -15.77 -2.01
N ASN A 141 4.47 -14.63 -2.22
CA ASN A 141 4.66 -14.01 -3.52
C ASN A 141 5.98 -14.45 -4.17
N GLY A 142 6.63 -15.52 -3.71
CA GLY A 142 7.88 -16.00 -4.30
C GLY A 142 9.04 -15.03 -4.15
N VAL A 143 9.02 -14.13 -3.15
CA VAL A 143 10.19 -13.35 -2.76
C VAL A 143 10.91 -14.12 -1.64
N GLU A 144 11.97 -14.84 -2.01
CA GLU A 144 12.70 -15.74 -1.11
C GLU A 144 13.68 -15.01 -0.14
N GLY A 145 13.81 -15.57 1.06
CA GLY A 145 14.22 -14.92 2.32
C GLY A 145 15.66 -14.44 2.52
N ASN A 146 16.36 -13.91 1.50
CA ASN A 146 17.71 -13.35 1.69
C ASN A 146 17.78 -11.82 1.81
N THR A 147 16.66 -11.10 1.65
CA THR A 147 16.61 -9.62 1.76
C THR A 147 15.75 -9.11 2.92
N LYS A 148 14.93 -9.95 3.58
CA LYS A 148 14.10 -9.54 4.72
C LYS A 148 14.94 -8.99 5.86
N THR A 149 14.81 -7.70 6.13
CA THR A 149 15.48 -7.01 7.25
C THR A 149 14.59 -6.83 8.46
N LEU A 150 13.27 -6.96 8.27
CA LEU A 150 12.26 -6.74 9.30
C LEU A 150 11.28 -7.92 9.30
N THR A 151 10.72 -8.19 10.47
CA THR A 151 9.70 -9.23 10.73
C THR A 151 8.62 -8.66 11.63
N HIS A 152 7.51 -9.37 11.78
CA HIS A 152 6.42 -8.95 12.66
C HIS A 152 6.84 -9.05 14.13
N GLN A 153 7.31 -7.92 14.66
CA GLN A 153 7.65 -7.66 16.05
C GLN A 153 6.98 -6.35 16.48
N GLN A 154 6.89 -6.07 17.77
CA GLN A 154 6.27 -4.84 18.28
C GLN A 154 6.76 -3.58 17.55
N GLY A 155 5.81 -2.77 17.09
CA GLY A 155 6.02 -1.57 16.27
C GLY A 155 6.25 -1.84 14.78
N ALA A 156 6.14 -3.08 14.29
CA ALA A 156 6.29 -3.38 12.87
C ALA A 156 5.16 -2.75 12.04
N LEU A 157 5.52 -2.04 10.98
CA LEU A 157 4.62 -1.50 9.97
C LEU A 157 4.62 -2.43 8.77
N ALA A 158 3.45 -2.98 8.45
CA ALA A 158 3.28 -3.96 7.39
C ALA A 158 2.22 -3.53 6.39
N MET A 159 2.47 -3.83 5.13
CA MET A 159 1.54 -3.55 4.04
C MET A 159 0.45 -4.62 4.05
N PHE A 160 -0.80 -4.17 4.08
CA PHE A 160 -1.96 -5.03 4.09
C PHE A 160 -2.59 -5.10 2.71
N TYR A 161 -3.17 -6.26 2.40
CA TYR A 161 -4.02 -6.45 1.24
C TYR A 161 -5.19 -7.33 1.65
N THR A 162 -6.31 -7.18 0.96
CA THR A 162 -7.45 -8.06 1.14
C THR A 162 -7.34 -9.29 0.24
N GLU A 163 -7.34 -10.48 0.83
CA GLU A 163 -7.25 -11.73 0.06
C GLU A 163 -8.43 -11.90 -0.90
N LYS A 164 -8.12 -12.21 -2.16
CA LYS A 164 -9.14 -12.36 -3.23
C LYS A 164 -9.60 -13.82 -3.42
N GLY A 165 -9.51 -14.59 -2.34
CA GLY A 165 -9.93 -15.99 -2.25
C GLY A 165 -9.36 -16.89 -3.35
N ASN A 166 -10.24 -17.61 -4.05
CA ASN A 166 -9.86 -18.61 -5.08
C ASN A 166 -9.65 -18.02 -6.48
N SER A 167 -9.50 -16.71 -6.61
CA SER A 167 -9.33 -16.08 -7.92
C SER A 167 -8.15 -16.63 -8.71
N SER A 168 -8.39 -16.80 -10.01
CA SER A 168 -7.42 -17.26 -11.00
C SER A 168 -6.91 -16.12 -11.90
N VAL A 169 -7.23 -14.86 -11.59
CA VAL A 169 -6.71 -13.71 -12.34
C VAL A 169 -5.19 -13.67 -12.28
N ARG A 170 -4.58 -13.28 -13.40
CA ARG A 170 -3.14 -13.16 -13.56
C ARG A 170 -2.76 -11.75 -13.97
N VAL A 171 -1.61 -11.33 -13.49
CA VAL A 171 -1.01 -10.03 -13.76
C VAL A 171 0.46 -10.19 -14.14
N GLY A 172 1.00 -9.16 -14.76
CA GLY A 172 2.44 -8.98 -14.93
C GLY A 172 2.98 -8.12 -13.80
N THR A 173 4.18 -8.42 -13.30
CA THR A 173 4.82 -7.66 -12.23
C THR A 173 6.26 -7.32 -12.58
N ILE A 174 6.79 -6.27 -11.96
CA ILE A 174 8.22 -5.96 -11.99
C ILE A 174 8.85 -6.59 -10.75
N ARG A 175 9.91 -7.37 -10.94
CA ARG A 175 10.63 -8.00 -9.84
C ARG A 175 11.57 -6.99 -9.19
N ALA A 176 11.53 -6.92 -7.85
CA ALA A 176 12.41 -6.06 -7.07
C ALA A 176 13.91 -6.42 -7.19
N ASP A 177 14.23 -7.66 -7.58
CA ASP A 177 15.59 -8.15 -7.76
C ASP A 177 16.18 -7.83 -9.15
N GLY A 178 15.46 -7.08 -9.98
CA GLY A 178 15.89 -6.72 -11.34
C GLY A 178 15.96 -7.92 -12.29
N GLY A 179 15.23 -9.01 -12.00
CA GLY A 179 15.20 -10.19 -12.86
C GLY A 179 16.33 -11.18 -12.61
N SER A 180 17.01 -11.10 -11.46
CA SER A 180 18.17 -11.94 -11.14
C SER A 180 17.87 -13.44 -11.23
N GLU A 181 16.64 -13.84 -10.91
CA GLU A 181 16.14 -15.22 -11.03
C GLU A 181 15.25 -15.43 -12.26
N ASN A 182 15.19 -14.46 -13.16
CA ASN A 182 14.36 -14.47 -14.37
C ASN A 182 15.18 -14.15 -15.63
N GLU A 183 16.36 -14.76 -15.74
CA GLU A 183 17.27 -14.58 -16.89
C GLU A 183 17.64 -13.12 -17.22
N GLY A 184 17.53 -12.22 -16.22
CA GLY A 184 17.78 -10.79 -16.38
C GLY A 184 16.57 -9.98 -16.88
N ASP A 185 15.40 -10.60 -17.06
CA ASP A 185 14.16 -9.88 -17.34
C ASP A 185 13.49 -9.44 -16.02
N GLU A 186 13.39 -8.14 -15.81
CA GLU A 186 12.71 -7.58 -14.64
C GLU A 186 11.20 -7.83 -14.66
N TYR A 187 10.61 -8.12 -15.82
CA TYR A 187 9.18 -8.35 -15.95
C TYR A 187 8.83 -9.83 -15.82
N GLN A 188 7.92 -10.13 -14.89
CA GLN A 188 7.41 -11.47 -14.62
C GLN A 188 5.92 -11.55 -14.97
N GLU A 189 5.56 -12.44 -15.89
CA GLU A 189 4.17 -12.71 -16.22
C GLU A 189 3.58 -13.85 -15.39
N GLY A 190 2.26 -13.81 -15.20
CA GLY A 190 1.53 -14.95 -14.65
C GLY A 190 1.48 -15.01 -13.13
N ASP A 191 1.75 -13.88 -12.46
CA ASP A 191 1.57 -13.76 -11.03
C ASP A 191 0.09 -13.76 -10.66
N TYR A 192 -0.25 -14.47 -9.58
CA TYR A 192 -1.62 -14.52 -9.08
C TYR A 192 -2.00 -13.19 -8.47
N TYR A 193 -3.02 -12.52 -9.02
CA TYR A 193 -3.43 -11.21 -8.52
C TYR A 193 -3.94 -11.25 -7.07
N LYS A 194 -4.49 -12.39 -6.62
CA LYS A 194 -5.02 -12.58 -5.26
C LYS A 194 -4.02 -12.41 -4.11
N TYR A 195 -2.72 -12.46 -4.40
CA TYR A 195 -1.65 -12.25 -3.43
C TYR A 195 -0.84 -10.98 -3.71
N ASN A 196 -1.00 -10.38 -4.90
CA ASN A 196 -0.06 -9.40 -5.46
C ASN A 196 -0.71 -8.02 -5.69
N CYS A 197 -1.42 -7.50 -4.68
CA CYS A 197 -2.31 -6.36 -4.89
C CYS A 197 -2.52 -5.50 -3.64
N ALA A 198 -1.46 -5.25 -2.89
CA ALA A 198 -1.54 -4.21 -1.88
C ALA A 198 -1.79 -2.87 -2.57
N THR A 199 -2.84 -2.19 -2.13
CA THR A 199 -3.18 -0.83 -2.54
C THR A 199 -2.47 0.12 -1.58
N SER A 200 -3.20 0.68 -0.62
CA SER A 200 -2.69 1.65 0.34
C SER A 200 -2.71 1.15 1.78
N MET A 201 -3.50 0.12 2.08
CA MET A 201 -3.76 -0.29 3.47
C MET A 201 -2.50 -0.79 4.16
N PHE A 202 -2.37 -0.46 5.43
CA PHE A 202 -1.28 -0.93 6.27
C PHE A 202 -1.81 -1.31 7.66
N TYR A 203 -0.98 -1.98 8.44
CA TYR A 203 -1.15 -2.02 9.87
C TYR A 203 0.15 -1.81 10.63
N THR A 204 0.04 -1.27 11.84
CA THR A 204 1.09 -1.35 12.84
C THR A 204 0.77 -2.49 13.81
N PHE A 205 1.70 -3.43 13.98
CA PHE A 205 1.61 -4.48 14.97
C PHE A 205 2.07 -3.96 16.34
N THR A 206 1.16 -3.86 17.30
CA THR A 206 1.38 -3.25 18.62
C THR A 206 1.58 -4.27 19.75
N GLY A 207 1.35 -5.56 19.46
CA GLY A 207 1.50 -6.62 20.45
C GLY A 207 2.95 -6.81 20.93
N SER A 208 3.10 -7.17 22.21
CA SER A 208 4.40 -7.34 22.90
C SER A 208 5.24 -8.55 22.46
N GLY A 209 4.78 -9.29 21.43
CA GLY A 209 5.40 -10.52 20.95
C GLY A 209 5.89 -10.45 19.51
N THR A 210 5.83 -11.59 18.82
CA THR A 210 6.09 -11.69 17.38
C THR A 210 4.97 -12.45 16.69
N ARG A 211 4.79 -12.20 15.39
CA ARG A 211 3.79 -12.87 14.54
C ARG A 211 4.45 -13.38 13.25
N THR A 212 5.44 -14.25 13.41
CA THR A 212 6.22 -14.78 12.26
C THR A 212 5.37 -15.59 11.29
N ASP A 213 4.20 -16.08 11.71
CA ASP A 213 3.19 -16.70 10.84
C ASP A 213 2.64 -15.74 9.78
N LEU A 214 2.79 -14.43 9.98
CA LEU A 214 2.40 -13.37 9.05
C LEU A 214 3.54 -12.97 8.10
N ASP A 215 4.80 -13.26 8.41
CA ASP A 215 5.96 -12.86 7.58
C ASP A 215 5.92 -13.47 6.18
N ALA A 216 5.28 -14.64 6.03
CA ALA A 216 5.11 -15.28 4.73
C ALA A 216 3.99 -14.64 3.89
N LYS A 217 3.14 -13.80 4.49
CA LYS A 217 1.90 -13.29 3.91
C LYS A 217 1.88 -11.77 3.72
N TYR A 218 2.57 -11.03 4.57
CA TYR A 218 2.54 -9.56 4.53
C TYR A 218 3.96 -9.01 4.58
N THR A 219 4.20 -7.94 3.81
CA THR A 219 5.50 -7.28 3.79
C THR A 219 5.64 -6.35 4.99
N VAL A 220 6.51 -6.69 5.93
CA VAL A 220 6.98 -5.73 6.93
C VAL A 220 7.98 -4.81 6.28
N PHE A 221 7.58 -3.57 6.05
CA PHE A 221 8.38 -2.59 5.33
C PHE A 221 8.89 -1.46 6.22
N GLY A 222 8.46 -1.40 7.49
CA GLY A 222 8.98 -0.44 8.45
C GLY A 222 8.83 -0.89 9.90
N LYS A 223 9.38 -0.09 10.82
CA LYS A 223 9.23 -0.25 12.26
C LYS A 223 9.22 1.11 12.94
N VAL A 224 8.39 1.26 13.98
CA VAL A 224 8.45 2.41 14.88
C VAL A 224 9.88 2.62 15.38
N SER A 225 10.36 3.87 15.30
CA SER A 225 11.72 4.28 15.67
C SER A 225 11.91 4.35 17.18
N ASP A 226 10.91 4.91 17.88
CA ASP A 226 10.82 5.01 19.32
C ASP A 226 9.42 4.55 19.75
N TYR A 227 9.35 3.39 20.40
CA TYR A 227 8.05 2.80 20.71
C TYR A 227 7.26 3.59 21.74
N THR A 228 7.92 4.45 22.53
CA THR A 228 7.24 5.33 23.50
C THR A 228 6.23 6.26 22.83
N GLN A 229 6.49 6.68 21.58
CA GLN A 229 5.55 7.47 20.78
C GLN A 229 4.26 6.71 20.46
N MET A 230 4.37 5.40 20.20
CA MET A 230 3.20 4.54 20.00
C MET A 230 2.51 4.25 21.34
N GLU A 231 3.27 4.09 22.42
CA GLU A 231 2.72 3.93 23.77
C GLU A 231 1.88 5.14 24.18
N GLU A 232 2.29 6.37 23.88
CA GLU A 232 1.49 7.58 24.16
C GLU A 232 0.09 7.53 23.51
N LEU A 233 0.01 7.11 22.24
CA LEU A 233 -1.28 6.92 21.55
C LEU A 233 -2.10 5.78 22.17
N LEU A 234 -1.46 4.64 22.43
CA LEU A 234 -2.13 3.46 22.99
C LEU A 234 -2.62 3.70 24.43
N ASP A 235 -1.87 4.43 25.23
CA ASP A 235 -2.24 4.82 26.59
C ASP A 235 -3.44 5.76 26.58
N ALA A 236 -3.48 6.73 25.64
CA ALA A 236 -4.65 7.61 25.48
C ALA A 236 -5.90 6.84 25.05
N ILE A 237 -5.77 5.88 24.12
CA ILE A 237 -6.84 4.96 23.73
C ILE A 237 -7.31 4.16 24.95
N GLN A 238 -6.38 3.58 25.71
CA GLN A 238 -6.71 2.78 26.89
C GLN A 238 -7.36 3.61 28.01
N GLU A 239 -6.92 4.85 28.21
CA GLU A 239 -7.54 5.78 29.15
C GLU A 239 -9.00 6.05 28.77
N TYR A 240 -9.28 6.30 27.49
CA TYR A 240 -10.65 6.45 26.99
C TYR A 240 -11.48 5.18 27.17
N ILE A 241 -10.94 4.01 26.81
CA ILE A 241 -11.60 2.70 27.00
C ILE A 241 -12.00 2.50 28.46
N ASN A 242 -11.14 2.88 29.40
CA ASN A 242 -11.43 2.77 30.84
C ASN A 242 -12.56 3.70 31.33
N THR A 243 -12.98 4.67 30.52
CA THR A 243 -14.13 5.53 30.81
C THR A 243 -15.46 4.97 30.32
N LEU A 244 -15.44 3.93 29.47
CA LEU A 244 -16.62 3.28 28.92
C LEU A 244 -17.25 2.30 29.93
N ASP A 245 -18.52 1.96 29.71
CA ASP A 245 -19.23 0.97 30.53
C ASP A 245 -18.61 -0.43 30.37
N SER A 246 -18.17 -0.77 29.15
CA SER A 246 -17.42 -1.98 28.82
C SER A 246 -16.26 -1.66 27.86
N PRO A 247 -15.09 -2.31 27.97
CA PRO A 247 -14.03 -2.19 26.96
C PRO A 247 -14.47 -2.57 25.54
N ASP A 248 -15.43 -3.51 25.44
CA ASP A 248 -16.01 -3.94 24.16
C ASP A 248 -16.82 -2.83 23.48
N ASP A 249 -17.22 -1.77 24.19
CA ASP A 249 -17.97 -0.63 23.62
C ASP A 249 -17.08 0.32 22.81
N PHE A 250 -15.76 0.12 22.85
CA PHE A 250 -14.83 0.92 22.07
C PHE A 250 -14.89 0.61 20.58
N THR A 251 -15.32 -0.59 20.20
CA THR A 251 -15.42 -0.98 18.78
C THR A 251 -16.80 -1.49 18.42
N GLU A 252 -17.22 -1.20 17.19
CA GLU A 252 -18.41 -1.79 16.59
C GLU A 252 -18.00 -2.69 15.41
N SER A 253 -18.36 -3.98 15.50
CA SER A 253 -18.11 -4.93 14.41
C SER A 253 -18.96 -4.59 13.18
N THR A 254 -18.30 -4.12 12.13
CA THR A 254 -18.90 -3.68 10.88
C THR A 254 -18.52 -4.63 9.75
N VAL A 255 -19.51 -5.11 9.00
CA VAL A 255 -19.25 -5.87 7.77
C VAL A 255 -19.09 -4.90 6.61
N CYS A 256 -17.90 -4.86 6.03
CA CYS A 256 -17.60 -4.06 4.86
C CYS A 256 -17.55 -4.94 3.62
N PHE A 257 -18.11 -4.41 2.53
CA PHE A 257 -17.77 -4.86 1.19
C PHE A 257 -16.42 -4.25 0.83
N VAL A 258 -15.47 -5.07 0.40
CA VAL A 258 -14.05 -4.70 0.29
C VAL A 258 -13.56 -4.84 -1.13
N ASN A 259 -12.60 -4.00 -1.53
CA ASN A 259 -12.16 -3.88 -2.92
C ASN A 259 -13.28 -3.40 -3.85
N GLU A 260 -14.19 -2.55 -3.36
CA GLU A 260 -15.22 -1.93 -4.21
C GLU A 260 -14.59 -1.18 -5.39
N TYR A 261 -13.41 -0.63 -5.16
CA TYR A 261 -12.64 0.15 -6.10
C TYR A 261 -11.35 -0.56 -6.55
N ASP A 262 -11.44 -1.88 -6.71
CA ASP A 262 -10.31 -2.70 -7.15
C ASP A 262 -9.74 -2.18 -8.48
N PRO A 263 -8.43 -1.86 -8.56
CA PRO A 263 -7.84 -1.31 -9.78
C PRO A 263 -7.95 -2.24 -10.99
N TYR A 264 -7.92 -3.56 -10.80
CA TYR A 264 -8.05 -4.48 -11.92
C TYR A 264 -9.44 -4.37 -12.55
N ASP A 265 -10.49 -4.36 -11.73
CA ASP A 265 -11.86 -4.20 -12.20
C ASP A 265 -12.06 -2.83 -12.86
N ALA A 266 -11.54 -1.77 -12.26
CA ALA A 266 -11.63 -0.42 -12.82
C ALA A 266 -10.92 -0.29 -14.18
N VAL A 267 -9.76 -0.93 -14.36
CA VAL A 267 -8.97 -0.89 -15.58
C VAL A 267 -9.56 -1.77 -16.69
N THR A 268 -10.09 -2.94 -16.33
CA THR A 268 -10.59 -3.92 -17.31
C THR A 268 -12.09 -3.79 -17.60
N GLY A 269 -12.82 -3.04 -16.78
CA GLY A 269 -14.28 -2.96 -16.82
C GLY A 269 -14.96 -4.26 -16.38
N THR A 270 -14.26 -5.13 -15.64
CA THR A 270 -14.83 -6.35 -15.07
C THR A 270 -15.35 -6.13 -13.65
N THR A 271 -16.04 -7.11 -13.11
CA THR A 271 -16.48 -7.15 -11.71
C THR A 271 -15.94 -8.40 -11.02
N THR A 272 -14.70 -8.76 -11.32
CA THR A 272 -14.07 -10.00 -10.87
C THR A 272 -13.89 -10.02 -9.35
N PHE A 273 -13.72 -8.84 -8.76
CA PHE A 273 -13.43 -8.61 -7.35
C PHE A 273 -14.38 -7.61 -6.69
N SER A 274 -15.46 -7.24 -7.37
CA SER A 274 -16.40 -6.22 -6.92
C SER A 274 -16.72 -6.36 -5.44
N GLY A 275 -16.74 -5.23 -4.73
CA GLY A 275 -17.05 -5.14 -3.30
C GLY A 275 -18.19 -6.04 -2.87
N GLU A 276 -19.28 -6.14 -3.64
CA GLU A 276 -20.46 -6.98 -3.36
C GLU A 276 -20.14 -8.47 -3.06
N ASN A 277 -19.05 -9.01 -3.60
CA ASN A 277 -18.70 -10.43 -3.55
C ASN A 277 -17.61 -10.76 -2.51
N ILE A 278 -16.92 -9.76 -1.97
CA ILE A 278 -15.86 -9.96 -0.97
C ILE A 278 -16.22 -9.15 0.26
N LYS A 279 -16.19 -9.80 1.42
CA LYS A 279 -16.55 -9.18 2.70
C LYS A 279 -15.41 -9.34 3.70
N ALA A 280 -15.19 -8.30 4.48
CA ALA A 280 -14.42 -8.36 5.71
C ALA A 280 -15.26 -7.85 6.87
N THR A 281 -15.03 -8.39 8.06
CA THR A 281 -15.56 -7.84 9.29
C THR A 281 -14.43 -7.05 9.95
N TYR A 282 -14.70 -5.80 10.29
CA TYR A 282 -13.78 -4.92 10.98
C TYR A 282 -14.38 -4.46 12.30
N ASP A 283 -13.58 -4.50 13.35
CA ASP A 283 -13.89 -3.86 14.63
C ASP A 283 -13.48 -2.39 14.54
N VAL A 284 -14.45 -1.54 14.22
CA VAL A 284 -14.25 -0.10 13.94
C VAL A 284 -14.31 0.67 15.26
N PRO A 285 -13.32 1.52 15.59
CA PRO A 285 -13.40 2.40 16.75
C PRO A 285 -14.65 3.29 16.74
N THR A 286 -15.39 3.32 17.85
CA THR A 286 -16.56 4.18 18.03
C THR A 286 -16.15 5.64 18.20
N GLU A 287 -15.03 5.88 18.87
CA GLU A 287 -14.28 7.14 18.82
C GLU A 287 -13.16 7.00 17.76
N PRO A 288 -13.17 7.80 16.68
CA PRO A 288 -12.28 7.57 15.55
C PRO A 288 -10.82 7.90 15.87
N ILE A 289 -9.92 7.06 15.38
CA ILE A 289 -8.48 7.35 15.31
C ILE A 289 -8.18 7.74 13.87
N ILE A 290 -7.92 9.02 13.62
CA ILE A 290 -7.73 9.58 12.28
C ILE A 290 -6.23 9.63 11.95
N VAL A 291 -5.82 9.12 10.80
CA VAL A 291 -4.51 9.40 10.21
C VAL A 291 -4.58 10.82 9.63
N LYS A 292 -4.13 11.79 10.42
CA LYS A 292 -4.11 13.20 10.02
C LYS A 292 -3.19 13.45 8.85
N SER A 293 -2.00 12.85 8.89
CA SER A 293 -1.03 12.92 7.80
C SER A 293 0.03 11.84 7.88
N VAL A 294 0.65 11.52 6.75
CA VAL A 294 1.90 10.76 6.67
C VAL A 294 2.97 11.62 6.00
N LYS A 295 4.01 11.98 6.76
CA LYS A 295 5.08 12.87 6.28
C LYS A 295 6.38 12.11 6.10
N VAL A 296 7.02 12.26 4.94
CA VAL A 296 8.36 11.73 4.69
C VAL A 296 9.41 12.70 5.23
N ASN A 297 10.13 12.28 6.27
CA ASN A 297 11.18 13.09 6.92
C ASN A 297 12.53 12.91 6.23
N LYS A 298 12.78 11.72 5.68
CA LYS A 298 14.02 11.33 5.00
C LYS A 298 13.71 10.33 3.90
N TYR A 299 14.14 10.63 2.68
CA TYR A 299 14.03 9.75 1.51
C TYR A 299 15.14 8.71 1.46
#